data_AF-A0A8H3WTM3-F1
#
_entry.id   AF-A0A8H3WTM3-F1
#
_cell.length_a   1.000
_cell.length_b   1.000
_cell.length_c   1.000
_cell.angle_alpha   90.00
_cell.angle_beta   90.00
_cell.angle_gamma   90.00
#
_symmetry.space_group_name_H-M   'P 1'
#
loop_
_entity.id
_entity.type
_entity.pdbx_description
1 polymer ?
#
loop_
_entity_poly.entity_id
_entity_poly.type
_entity_poly.pdbx_seq_one_letter_code
_entity_poly.pdbx_strand_id
1 'polypeptide(L)'
;MSHLTYYTYQGFGSDNFKSHAYNQAVRMENQIFISGQGGHDRVTGKHSRDIDEHIDQAFENVDFVLRDAGGKGWEQVFIVRSYHIHLTDEAQAAMVRNFKKWMPSH
;
A
#
# COMPACT_ATOMS: atom_id res chain seq x y z
N MET A 1 -27.69 4.33 -5.17
CA MET A 1 -26.47 3.49 -5.18
C MET A 1 -25.33 4.33 -4.64
N SER A 2 -24.55 3.82 -3.69
CA SER A 2 -23.45 4.57 -3.08
C SER A 2 -22.44 5.03 -4.14
N HIS A 3 -21.98 6.29 -4.08
CA HIS A 3 -21.02 6.92 -5.00
C HIS A 3 -19.58 6.36 -4.90
N LEU A 4 -19.45 5.07 -4.60
CA LEU A 4 -18.18 4.39 -4.38
C LEU A 4 -17.65 3.84 -5.70
N THR A 5 -16.40 4.19 -6.03
CA THR A 5 -15.69 3.59 -7.16
C THR A 5 -14.58 2.69 -6.62
N TYR A 6 -14.60 1.42 -7.00
CA TYR A 6 -13.63 0.43 -6.54
C TYR A 6 -12.52 0.22 -7.59
N TYR A 7 -11.30 0.04 -7.10
CA TYR A 7 -10.10 -0.14 -7.92
C TYR A 7 -9.40 -1.45 -7.53
N THR A 8 -9.09 -2.24 -8.55
CA THR A 8 -8.44 -3.54 -8.44
C THR A 8 -7.42 -3.66 -9.56
N TYR A 9 -6.14 -3.52 -9.22
CA TYR A 9 -5.06 -3.65 -10.19
C TYR A 9 -4.83 -5.11 -10.61
N GLN A 10 -4.25 -5.30 -11.80
CA GLN A 10 -3.98 -6.63 -12.37
C GLN A 10 -2.92 -7.39 -11.58
N GLY A 11 -2.97 -8.73 -11.64
CA GLY A 11 -2.09 -9.60 -10.86
C GLY A 11 -2.61 -9.79 -9.45
N PHE A 12 -1.79 -9.51 -8.45
CA PHE A 12 -2.09 -9.71 -7.03
C PHE A 12 -3.43 -9.10 -6.61
N GLY A 13 -3.78 -7.92 -7.13
CA GLY A 13 -5.04 -7.26 -6.81
C GLY A 13 -6.25 -8.08 -7.29
N SER A 14 -6.28 -8.38 -8.58
CA SER A 14 -7.34 -9.20 -9.21
C SER A 14 -7.42 -10.63 -8.66
N ASP A 15 -6.30 -11.23 -8.30
CA ASP A 15 -6.27 -12.58 -7.71
C ASP A 15 -6.85 -12.57 -6.30
N ASN A 16 -6.54 -11.53 -5.51
CA ASN A 16 -7.11 -11.33 -4.19
C ASN A 16 -8.58 -10.92 -4.21
N PHE A 17 -9.01 -10.16 -5.23
CA PHE A 17 -10.44 -9.90 -5.42
C PHE A 17 -11.21 -11.20 -5.63
N LYS A 18 -10.69 -12.12 -6.47
CA LYS A 18 -11.31 -13.43 -6.71
C LYS A 18 -11.29 -14.35 -5.48
N SER A 19 -10.19 -14.38 -4.74
CA SER A 19 -9.97 -15.35 -3.66
C SER A 19 -10.44 -14.86 -2.27
N HIS A 20 -10.43 -13.55 -2.03
CA HIS A 20 -10.71 -12.94 -0.72
C HIS A 20 -11.80 -11.86 -0.75
N ALA A 21 -12.42 -11.62 -1.92
CA ALA A 21 -13.58 -10.73 -2.09
C ALA A 21 -13.37 -9.27 -1.63
N TYR A 22 -12.14 -8.73 -1.76
CA TYR A 22 -11.86 -7.32 -1.46
C TYR A 22 -11.18 -6.60 -2.63
N ASN A 23 -11.36 -5.28 -2.71
CA ASN A 23 -10.72 -4.40 -3.69
C ASN A 23 -9.54 -3.66 -3.04
N GLN A 24 -8.49 -3.36 -3.81
CA GLN A 24 -7.27 -2.76 -3.27
C GLN A 24 -7.46 -1.30 -2.90
N ALA A 25 -8.37 -0.59 -3.57
CA ALA A 25 -8.80 0.73 -3.13
C ALA A 25 -10.30 0.98 -3.41
N VAL A 26 -10.86 1.90 -2.64
CA VAL A 26 -12.15 2.53 -2.90
C VAL A 26 -11.95 4.04 -2.87
N ARG A 27 -12.49 4.72 -3.88
CA ARG A 27 -12.57 6.17 -3.91
C ARG A 27 -13.98 6.62 -3.56
N MET A 28 -14.06 7.54 -2.61
CA MET A 28 -15.28 8.23 -2.21
C MET A 28 -15.01 9.73 -2.33
N GLU A 29 -15.58 10.34 -3.37
CA GLU A 29 -15.39 11.76 -3.69
C GLU A 29 -13.88 12.14 -3.79
N ASN A 30 -13.39 12.89 -2.81
CA ASN A 30 -12.02 13.40 -2.73
C ASN A 30 -11.10 12.53 -1.85
N GLN A 31 -11.60 11.42 -1.30
CA GLN A 31 -10.84 10.52 -0.44
C GLN A 31 -10.61 9.18 -1.13
N ILE A 32 -9.41 8.64 -0.96
CA ILE A 32 -9.04 7.29 -1.36
C ILE A 32 -8.77 6.50 -0.09
N PHE A 33 -9.46 5.39 0.07
CA PHE A 33 -9.21 4.40 1.11
C PHE A 33 -8.57 3.19 0.46
N ILE A 34 -7.42 2.78 0.97
CA ILE A 34 -6.69 1.63 0.45
C ILE A 34 -6.80 0.46 1.43
N SER A 35 -6.82 -0.75 0.90
CA SER A 35 -6.60 -1.95 1.70
C SER A 35 -5.14 -2.00 2.16
N GLY A 36 -4.85 -2.76 3.22
CA GLY A 36 -3.48 -2.93 3.73
C GLY A 36 -2.54 -3.42 2.64
N GLN A 37 -1.42 -2.72 2.44
CA GLN A 37 -0.38 -3.12 1.50
C GLN A 37 0.77 -3.79 2.25
N GLY A 38 1.10 -5.02 1.86
CA GLY A 38 2.34 -5.70 2.23
C GLY A 38 3.39 -5.51 1.13
N GLY A 39 4.59 -6.03 1.32
CA GLY A 39 5.65 -5.99 0.30
C GLY A 39 5.61 -7.19 -0.64
N HIS A 40 4.41 -7.52 -1.13
CA HIS A 40 4.23 -8.47 -2.22
C HIS A 40 4.58 -7.83 -3.56
N ASP A 41 5.16 -8.61 -4.46
CA ASP A 41 5.28 -8.28 -5.87
C ASP A 41 3.88 -8.25 -6.49
N ARG A 42 3.56 -7.16 -7.18
CA ARG A 42 2.19 -6.89 -7.67
C ARG A 42 1.74 -7.87 -8.76
N VAL A 43 2.66 -8.57 -9.42
CA VAL A 43 2.36 -9.50 -10.52
C VAL A 43 2.30 -10.95 -10.03
N THR A 44 3.31 -11.37 -9.25
CA THR A 44 3.52 -12.76 -8.83
C THR A 44 3.02 -13.05 -7.42
N GLY A 45 2.78 -12.01 -6.60
CA GLY A 45 2.40 -12.14 -5.20
C GLY A 45 3.50 -12.64 -4.26
N LYS A 46 4.71 -12.90 -4.77
CA LYS A 46 5.88 -13.29 -3.96
C LYS A 46 6.35 -12.09 -3.14
N HIS A 47 6.95 -12.32 -1.99
CA HIS A 47 7.52 -11.27 -1.15
C HIS A 47 8.93 -11.68 -0.69
N SER A 48 9.76 -10.68 -0.37
CA SER A 48 11.07 -10.94 0.20
C SER A 48 10.96 -11.49 1.63
N ARG A 49 11.94 -12.30 2.03
CA ARG A 49 12.12 -12.71 3.43
C ARG A 49 12.97 -11.72 4.23
N ASP A 50 13.64 -10.81 3.53
CA ASP A 50 14.35 -9.71 4.15
C ASP A 50 13.33 -8.63 4.56
N ILE A 51 13.42 -8.17 5.81
CA ILE A 51 12.45 -7.24 6.38
C ILE A 51 12.55 -5.84 5.76
N ASP A 52 13.75 -5.41 5.39
CA ASP A 52 13.99 -4.11 4.79
C ASP A 52 13.40 -4.09 3.37
N GLU A 53 13.68 -5.11 2.57
CA GLU A 53 13.09 -5.25 1.23
C GLU A 53 11.56 -5.36 1.29
N HIS A 54 11.04 -6.09 2.27
CA HIS A 54 9.59 -6.26 2.43
C HIS A 54 8.91 -4.94 2.83
N ILE A 55 9.50 -4.13 3.71
CA ILE A 55 8.99 -2.80 4.08
C ILE A 55 9.11 -1.83 2.90
N ASP A 56 10.26 -1.78 2.23
CA ASP A 56 10.48 -0.92 1.06
C ASP A 56 9.43 -1.21 -0.03
N GLN A 57 9.17 -2.50 -0.32
CA GLN A 57 8.16 -2.90 -1.29
C GLN A 57 6.73 -2.54 -0.84
N ALA A 58 6.42 -2.61 0.46
CA ALA A 58 5.12 -2.21 0.99
C ALA A 58 4.86 -0.71 0.75
N PHE A 59 5.88 0.13 0.94
CA PHE A 59 5.77 1.56 0.64
C PHE A 59 5.56 1.84 -0.85
N GLU A 60 6.27 1.13 -1.73
CA GLU A 60 6.02 1.23 -3.17
C GLU A 60 4.59 0.79 -3.54
N ASN A 61 4.07 -0.24 -2.89
CA ASN A 61 2.70 -0.71 -3.12
C ASN A 61 1.65 0.30 -2.67
N VAL A 62 1.88 1.02 -1.57
CA VAL A 62 1.03 2.14 -1.15
C VAL A 62 1.03 3.24 -2.19
N ASP A 63 2.20 3.65 -2.69
CA ASP A 63 2.28 4.68 -3.73
C ASP A 63 1.52 4.27 -5.00
N PHE A 64 1.76 3.03 -5.44
CA PHE A 64 1.13 2.47 -6.62
C PHE A 64 -0.39 2.43 -6.49
N VAL A 65 -0.93 1.85 -5.40
CA VAL A 65 -2.38 1.69 -5.25
C VAL A 65 -3.09 3.05 -5.13
N LEU A 66 -2.45 4.04 -4.51
CA LEU A 66 -2.97 5.40 -4.45
C LEU A 66 -3.03 6.03 -5.84
N ARG A 67 -1.98 5.88 -6.66
CA ARG A 67 -1.94 6.38 -8.03
C ARG A 67 -2.92 5.67 -8.96
N ASP A 68 -3.05 4.35 -8.84
CA ASP A 68 -4.00 3.52 -9.58
C ASP A 68 -5.46 3.97 -9.33
N ALA A 69 -5.77 4.38 -8.09
CA ALA A 69 -7.04 4.98 -7.70
C ALA A 69 -7.20 6.48 -8.08
N GLY A 70 -6.33 6.99 -8.98
CA GLY A 70 -6.35 8.38 -9.45
C GLY A 70 -5.83 9.40 -8.42
N GLY A 71 -5.04 8.94 -7.45
CA GLY A 71 -4.37 9.78 -6.47
C GLY A 71 -2.97 10.23 -6.92
N LYS A 72 -2.29 10.98 -6.05
CA LYS A 72 -0.94 11.49 -6.30
C LYS A 72 0.17 10.70 -5.59
N GLY A 73 -0.16 9.56 -4.98
CA GLY A 73 0.78 8.74 -4.22
C GLY A 73 0.92 9.22 -2.78
N TRP A 74 2.11 9.05 -2.19
CA TRP A 74 2.38 9.39 -0.79
C TRP A 74 2.17 10.86 -0.42
N GLU A 75 2.33 11.80 -1.35
CA GLU A 75 2.27 13.25 -1.08
C GLU A 75 0.93 13.75 -0.49
N GLN A 76 -0.14 12.97 -0.64
CA GLN A 76 -1.49 13.27 -0.16
C GLN A 76 -1.90 12.40 1.04
N VAL A 77 -0.99 11.58 1.57
CA VAL A 77 -1.26 10.70 2.71
C VAL A 77 -1.15 11.50 4.01
N PHE A 78 -2.24 11.54 4.77
CA PHE A 78 -2.30 12.25 6.06
C PHE A 78 -2.61 11.34 7.26
N ILE A 79 -3.00 10.08 7.02
CA ILE A 79 -3.18 9.04 8.05
C ILE A 79 -2.45 7.79 7.60
N VAL A 80 -1.59 7.27 8.49
CA VAL A 80 -0.91 5.98 8.31
C VAL A 80 -1.24 5.08 9.49
N ARG A 81 -1.60 3.84 9.20
CA ARG A 81 -1.72 2.78 10.21
C ARG A 81 -0.88 1.59 9.76
N SER A 82 0.22 1.34 10.47
CA SER A 82 1.12 0.21 10.22
C SER A 82 0.93 -0.89 11.26
N TYR A 83 0.95 -2.14 10.83
CA TYR A 83 0.90 -3.32 11.71
C TYR A 83 2.21 -4.09 11.56
N HIS A 84 2.80 -4.47 12.69
CA HIS A 84 4.10 -5.14 12.74
C HIS A 84 3.97 -6.40 13.58
N ILE A 85 4.43 -7.54 13.06
CA ILE A 85 4.51 -8.78 13.85
C ILE A 85 5.60 -8.62 14.92
N HIS A 86 6.76 -8.13 14.51
CA HIS A 86 7.87 -7.75 15.37
C HIS A 86 8.42 -6.39 14.90
N LEU A 87 8.40 -5.40 15.79
CA LEU A 87 8.98 -4.09 15.53
C LEU A 87 10.41 -4.06 16.05
N THR A 88 11.32 -4.69 15.32
CA THR A 88 12.76 -4.66 15.62
C THR A 88 13.35 -3.28 15.27
N ASP A 89 14.58 -3.01 15.74
CA ASP A 89 15.29 -1.78 15.38
C ASP A 89 15.51 -1.66 13.87
N GLU A 90 15.75 -2.77 13.19
CA GLU A 90 15.87 -2.84 11.72
C GLU A 90 14.55 -2.43 11.05
N ALA A 91 13.43 -3.04 11.45
CA ALA A 91 12.11 -2.70 10.93
C ALA A 91 11.75 -1.23 11.19
N GLN A 92 12.04 -0.74 12.40
CA GLN A 92 11.83 0.67 12.76
C GLN A 92 12.71 1.61 11.91
N ALA A 93 13.97 1.25 11.67
CA ALA A 93 14.88 2.02 10.82
C ALA A 93 14.39 2.06 9.36
N ALA A 94 13.91 0.93 8.82
CA ALA A 94 13.33 0.85 7.49
C ALA A 94 12.06 1.71 7.34
N MET A 95 11.18 1.70 8.35
CA MET A 95 10.00 2.57 8.39
C MET A 95 10.40 4.06 8.37
N VAL A 96 11.36 4.47 9.22
CA VAL A 96 11.85 5.85 9.27
C VAL A 96 12.47 6.27 7.94
N ARG A 97 13.30 5.41 7.34
CA ARG A 97 13.93 5.65 6.04
C ARG A 97 12.89 5.88 4.95
N ASN A 98 11.87 5.02 4.89
CA ASN A 98 10.83 5.15 3.88
C ASN A 98 9.94 6.37 4.10
N PHE A 99 9.54 6.68 5.34
CA PHE A 99 8.79 7.91 5.59
C PHE A 99 9.55 9.16 5.13
N LYS A 100 10.86 9.25 5.42
CA LYS A 100 11.68 10.37 4.92
C LYS A 100 11.78 10.42 3.39
N LYS A 101 11.85 9.26 2.73
CA LYS A 101 11.94 9.15 1.26
C LYS A 101 10.63 9.56 0.58
N TRP A 102 9.50 9.04 1.06
CA TRP A 102 8.21 9.13 0.37
C TRP A 102 7.37 10.35 0.78
N MET A 103 7.66 10.93 1.95
CA MET A 103 6.96 12.08 2.50
C MET A 103 7.92 13.25 2.80
N PRO A 104 8.77 13.68 1.84
CA PRO A 104 9.83 14.66 2.10
C PRO A 104 9.31 16.07 2.42
N SER A 105 8.04 16.36 2.10
CA SER A 105 7.40 17.67 2.26
C SER A 105 6.18 17.64 3.20
N HIS A 106 6.06 16.60 4.03
CA HIS A 106 4.99 16.47 5.02
C HIS A 106 5.34 17.18 6.33
#